data_AF-A0A6P6VF65-F1
#
_entry.id   AF-A0A6P6VF65-F1
#
_cell.length_a   1.000
_cell.length_b   1.000
_cell.length_c   1.000
_cell.angle_alpha   90.00
_cell.angle_beta   90.00
_cell.angle_gamma   90.00
#
_symmetry.space_group_name_H-M   'P 1'
#
loop_
_entity.id
_entity.type
_entity.pdbx_description
1 polymer ?
#
loop_
_entity_poly.entity_id
_entity_poly.type
_entity_poly.pdbx_seq_one_letter_code
_entity_poly.pdbx_strand_id
1 'polypeptide(L)'
;MGASKISTSLIFLSCLLLASSATTAAFNITAVLGTSPVLVTSMILSKAGLVKAINSQSPVTILAIPNEHIGDLAGKPADVIKITLMTHVVLDYYDLLKLANAKNGTRMTTLFQKTGVATYDQGFLILNRSHGQLIFSSAAKGAPTMFRLLQQ
;
A
#
# COMPACT_ATOMS: atom_id res chain seq x y z
N MET A 1 65.11 -38.67 27.63
CA MET A 1 64.19 -39.65 27.05
C MET A 1 62.78 -39.13 27.25
N GLY A 2 62.07 -38.76 26.19
CA GLY A 2 60.72 -38.23 26.30
C GLY A 2 60.24 -37.76 24.93
N ALA A 3 59.54 -38.64 24.24
CA ALA A 3 59.06 -38.45 22.88
C ALA A 3 58.16 -37.21 22.76
N SER A 4 58.42 -36.36 21.77
CA SER A 4 57.50 -35.31 21.35
C SER A 4 56.27 -35.99 20.75
N LYS A 5 55.15 -35.96 21.48
CA LYS A 5 53.85 -36.45 21.02
C LYS A 5 53.32 -35.47 19.98
N ILE A 6 53.53 -35.82 18.71
CA ILE A 6 53.04 -35.08 17.57
C ILE A 6 51.50 -35.09 17.61
N SER A 7 50.96 -33.87 17.58
CA SER A 7 49.70 -33.52 16.93
C SER A 7 48.45 -34.30 17.34
N THR A 8 47.85 -33.90 18.46
CA THR A 8 46.40 -34.04 18.66
C THR A 8 45.73 -32.68 18.90
N SER A 9 46.51 -31.65 19.22
CA SER A 9 46.01 -30.29 19.51
C SER A 9 45.55 -29.53 18.26
N LEU A 10 46.09 -29.85 17.07
CA LEU A 10 45.69 -29.17 15.83
C LEU A 10 44.27 -29.52 15.36
N ILE A 11 43.73 -30.66 15.81
CA ILE A 11 42.39 -31.13 15.44
C ILE A 11 41.30 -30.40 16.26
N PHE A 12 41.59 -30.05 17.51
CA PHE A 12 40.63 -29.33 18.36
C PHE A 12 40.46 -27.86 17.96
N LEU A 13 41.50 -27.23 17.40
CA LEU A 13 41.38 -25.84 16.94
C LEU A 13 40.59 -25.74 15.63
N SER A 14 40.64 -26.76 14.77
CA SER A 14 39.89 -26.78 13.50
C SER A 14 38.37 -26.93 13.70
N CYS A 15 37.93 -27.66 14.73
CA CYS A 15 36.50 -27.81 15.03
C CYS A 15 35.85 -26.56 15.62
N LEU A 16 36.61 -25.68 16.28
CA LEU A 16 36.03 -24.48 16.90
C LEU A 16 35.79 -23.35 15.88
N LEU A 17 36.54 -23.31 14.78
CA LEU A 17 36.34 -22.33 13.70
C LEU A 17 35.14 -22.66 12.79
N LEU A 18 34.64 -23.90 12.79
CA LEU A 18 33.47 -24.28 11.99
C LEU A 18 32.12 -23.94 12.66
N ALA A 19 32.11 -23.69 13.97
CA ALA A 19 30.87 -23.42 14.72
C ALA A 19 30.43 -21.94 14.73
N SER A 20 31.24 -21.02 14.20
CA SER A 20 30.89 -19.59 14.08
C SER A 20 30.44 -19.16 12.68
N SER A 21 29.92 -20.10 11.88
CA SER A 21 28.97 -19.70 10.83
C SER A 21 27.61 -19.47 11.49
N ALA A 22 27.54 -18.47 12.36
CA ALA A 22 26.26 -17.85 12.68
C ALA A 22 25.74 -17.35 11.34
N THR A 23 24.74 -18.06 10.83
CA THR A 23 23.93 -17.59 9.73
C THR A 23 23.40 -16.23 10.16
N THR A 24 24.01 -15.16 9.66
CA THR A 24 23.25 -13.97 9.34
C THR A 24 22.24 -14.44 8.30
N ALA A 25 21.12 -14.99 8.78
CA ALA A 25 19.86 -14.80 8.11
C ALA A 25 19.84 -13.31 7.86
N ALA A 26 20.12 -12.91 6.61
CA ALA A 26 19.99 -11.55 6.19
C ALA A 26 18.55 -11.20 6.56
N PHE A 27 18.40 -10.52 7.69
CA PHE A 27 17.14 -9.96 8.10
C PHE A 27 16.87 -8.98 6.98
N ASN A 28 16.07 -9.42 6.02
CA ASN A 28 15.68 -8.60 4.90
C ASN A 28 14.89 -7.48 5.56
N ILE A 29 15.53 -6.33 5.73
CA ILE A 29 14.94 -5.16 6.37
C ILE A 29 13.67 -4.76 5.60
N THR A 30 13.55 -5.11 4.32
CA THR A 30 12.30 -5.00 3.54
C THR A 30 11.20 -5.97 3.99
N ALA A 31 11.54 -7.16 4.49
CA ALA A 31 10.59 -8.13 5.03
C ALA A 31 10.16 -7.78 6.47
N VAL A 32 11.01 -7.10 7.24
CA VAL A 32 10.65 -6.52 8.55
C VAL A 32 9.93 -5.18 8.40
N LEU A 33 10.26 -4.39 7.38
CA LEU A 33 9.50 -3.22 6.94
C LEU A 33 8.38 -3.64 5.98
N GLY A 34 7.48 -4.49 6.47
CA GLY A 34 6.09 -4.51 6.00
C GLY A 34 5.53 -3.10 6.11
N THR A 35 5.82 -2.26 5.11
CA THR A 35 5.56 -0.83 5.16
C THR A 35 4.04 -0.69 5.07
N SER A 36 3.41 -0.08 6.07
CA SER A 36 1.94 0.02 6.10
C SER A 36 1.42 0.59 4.76
N PRO A 37 0.32 0.05 4.19
CA PRO A 37 -0.29 0.55 2.96
C PRO A 37 -0.50 2.06 2.95
N VAL A 38 -0.79 2.65 4.12
CA VAL A 38 -0.94 4.09 4.31
C VAL A 38 0.37 4.84 4.04
N LEU A 39 1.49 4.33 4.56
CA LEU A 39 2.81 4.94 4.38
C LEU A 39 3.30 4.84 2.93
N VAL A 40 3.06 3.70 2.28
CA VAL A 40 3.44 3.55 0.87
C VAL A 40 2.58 4.46 -0.02
N THR A 41 1.27 4.50 0.23
CA THR A 41 0.35 5.39 -0.50
C THR A 41 0.74 6.86 -0.34
N SER A 42 1.03 7.33 0.88
CA SER A 42 1.44 8.72 1.11
C SER A 42 2.76 9.07 0.42
N MET A 43 3.71 8.14 0.37
CA MET A 43 4.97 8.32 -0.38
C MET A 43 4.72 8.46 -1.88
N ILE A 44 3.86 7.61 -2.46
CA ILE A 44 3.55 7.65 -3.90
C ILE A 44 2.76 8.92 -4.25
N LEU A 45 1.82 9.35 -3.42
CA LEU A 45 1.11 10.63 -3.58
C LEU A 45 2.08 11.83 -3.57
N SER A 46 3.10 11.76 -2.70
CA SER A 46 4.16 12.77 -2.64
C SER A 46 5.02 12.77 -3.90
N LYS A 47 5.48 11.61 -4.37
CA LYS A 47 6.25 11.46 -5.61
C LYS A 47 5.46 11.92 -6.85
N ALA A 48 4.14 11.75 -6.85
CA ALA A 48 3.25 12.21 -7.92
C ALA A 48 2.94 13.72 -7.87
N GLY A 49 3.49 14.46 -6.89
CA GLY A 49 3.28 15.90 -6.75
C GLY A 49 1.86 16.29 -6.30
N LEU A 50 1.12 15.37 -5.68
CA LEU A 50 -0.29 15.60 -5.31
C LEU A 50 -0.47 16.26 -3.95
N VAL A 51 0.58 16.34 -3.11
CA VAL A 51 0.51 16.85 -1.73
C VAL A 51 -0.10 18.24 -1.66
N LYS A 52 0.33 19.17 -2.52
CA LYS A 52 -0.23 20.54 -2.53
C LYS A 52 -1.72 20.54 -2.89
N ALA A 53 -2.13 19.71 -3.85
CA ALA A 53 -3.52 19.61 -4.26
C ALA A 53 -4.38 19.00 -3.14
N ILE A 54 -3.90 17.94 -2.49
CA ILE A 54 -4.59 17.29 -1.35
C ILE A 54 -4.73 18.28 -0.19
N ASN A 55 -3.63 18.92 0.22
CA ASN A 55 -3.63 19.86 1.35
C ASN A 55 -4.45 21.14 1.10
N SER A 56 -4.77 21.45 -0.16
CA SER A 56 -5.68 22.54 -0.51
C SER A 56 -7.17 22.20 -0.29
N GLN A 57 -7.48 20.94 -0.02
CA GLN A 57 -8.83 20.46 0.25
C GLN A 57 -8.95 20.10 1.73
N SER A 58 -10.08 20.42 2.34
CA SER A 58 -10.42 19.98 3.69
C SER A 58 -11.95 19.91 3.82
N PRO A 59 -12.53 18.77 4.28
CA PRO A 59 -11.84 17.55 4.70
C PRO A 59 -11.44 16.60 3.54
N VAL A 60 -10.51 15.68 3.81
CA VAL A 60 -10.10 14.61 2.88
C VAL A 60 -10.00 13.24 3.58
N THR A 61 -10.29 12.17 2.84
CA THR A 61 -10.04 10.77 3.24
C THR A 61 -9.19 10.09 2.17
N ILE A 62 -8.06 9.51 2.57
CA ILE A 62 -7.16 8.78 1.66
C ILE A 62 -7.48 7.29 1.77
N LEU A 63 -7.91 6.69 0.66
CA LEU A 63 -8.13 5.26 0.51
C LEU A 63 -6.79 4.58 0.19
N ALA A 64 -6.12 4.05 1.21
CA ALA A 64 -4.82 3.42 1.05
C ALA A 64 -4.86 2.26 0.05
N ILE A 65 -3.89 2.21 -0.85
CA ILE A 65 -3.73 1.13 -1.83
C ILE A 65 -3.00 -0.02 -1.12
N PRO A 66 -3.59 -1.23 -1.07
CA PRO A 66 -2.90 -2.39 -0.52
C PRO A 66 -1.58 -2.64 -1.26
N ASN A 67 -0.54 -3.03 -0.53
CA ASN A 67 0.81 -3.15 -1.08
C ASN A 67 0.88 -4.12 -2.29
N GLU A 68 0.06 -5.17 -2.28
CA GLU A 68 -0.08 -6.15 -3.35
C GLU A 68 -0.58 -5.55 -4.67
N HIS A 69 -1.31 -4.42 -4.63
CA HIS A 69 -1.88 -3.75 -5.79
C HIS A 69 -1.06 -2.56 -6.28
N ILE A 70 0.01 -2.19 -5.55
CA ILE A 70 0.88 -1.08 -5.97
C ILE A 70 1.65 -1.42 -7.25
N GLY A 71 2.00 -2.71 -7.44
CA GLY A 71 2.61 -3.21 -8.66
C GLY A 71 1.75 -2.98 -9.91
N ASP A 72 0.42 -2.91 -9.75
CA ASP A 72 -0.50 -2.67 -10.87
C ASP A 72 -0.33 -1.27 -11.47
N LEU A 73 0.31 -0.33 -10.76
CA LEU A 73 0.66 1.00 -11.27
C LEU A 73 1.93 0.99 -12.12
N ALA A 74 2.79 -0.04 -12.00
CA ALA A 74 4.06 -0.10 -12.70
C ALA A 74 3.85 -0.23 -14.22
N GLY A 75 4.65 0.51 -14.99
CA GLY A 75 4.58 0.49 -16.47
C GLY A 75 3.39 1.23 -17.07
N LYS A 76 2.48 1.80 -16.27
CA LYS A 76 1.42 2.68 -16.77
C LYS A 76 1.95 4.07 -17.09
N PRO A 77 1.33 4.81 -18.03
CA PRO A 77 1.67 6.21 -18.28
C PRO A 77 1.52 7.06 -17.01
N ALA A 78 2.38 8.08 -16.86
CA ALA A 78 2.39 8.95 -15.67
C ALA A 78 1.03 9.61 -15.40
N ASP A 79 0.31 10.03 -16.44
CA ASP A 79 -1.01 10.63 -16.30
C ASP A 79 -2.04 9.63 -15.76
N VAL A 80 -2.00 8.37 -16.22
CA VAL A 80 -2.88 7.31 -15.74
C VAL A 80 -2.59 7.02 -14.26
N ILE A 81 -1.32 6.95 -13.86
CA ILE A 81 -0.93 6.79 -12.46
C ILE A 81 -1.49 7.95 -11.63
N LYS A 82 -1.32 9.19 -12.10
CA LYS A 82 -1.79 10.39 -11.40
C LYS A 82 -3.31 10.41 -11.25
N ILE A 83 -4.06 10.06 -12.30
CA ILE A 83 -5.53 9.96 -12.28
C ILE A 83 -5.98 8.88 -11.27
N THR A 84 -5.36 7.70 -11.31
CA THR A 84 -5.65 6.62 -10.34
C THR A 84 -5.42 7.10 -8.92
N LEU A 85 -4.25 7.69 -8.63
CA LEU A 85 -3.93 8.21 -7.30
C LEU A 85 -4.91 9.30 -6.83
N MET A 86 -5.31 10.22 -7.71
CA MET A 86 -6.32 11.23 -7.41
C MET A 86 -7.70 10.63 -7.09
N THR A 87 -8.02 9.47 -7.67
CA THR A 87 -9.29 8.76 -7.42
C THR A 87 -9.32 8.10 -6.04
N HIS A 88 -8.15 7.76 -5.47
CA HIS A 88 -8.02 7.26 -4.10
C HIS A 88 -8.12 8.35 -3.02
N VAL A 89 -8.27 9.62 -3.40
CA VAL A 89 -8.43 10.74 -2.45
C VAL A 89 -9.88 11.24 -2.51
N VAL A 90 -10.66 10.96 -1.47
CA VAL A 90 -12.06 11.39 -1.33
C VAL A 90 -12.11 12.75 -0.65
N LEU A 91 -12.91 13.67 -1.17
CA LEU A 91 -13.05 15.05 -0.70
C LEU A 91 -14.15 15.21 0.36
N ASP A 92 -14.18 14.28 1.31
CA ASP A 92 -15.01 14.33 2.52
C ASP A 92 -14.30 13.51 3.61
N TYR A 93 -14.64 13.74 4.87
CA TYR A 93 -14.18 12.93 5.99
C TYR A 93 -15.04 11.68 6.11
N TYR A 94 -14.43 10.50 6.09
CA TYR A 94 -15.09 9.21 6.29
C TYR A 94 -14.32 8.40 7.34
N ASP A 95 -14.86 8.36 8.55
CA ASP A 95 -14.45 7.39 9.57
C ASP A 95 -15.19 6.06 9.39
N LEU A 96 -14.80 5.06 10.21
CA LEU A 96 -15.39 3.72 10.16
C LEU A 96 -16.90 3.73 10.45
N LEU A 97 -17.39 4.63 11.31
CA LEU A 97 -18.81 4.71 11.67
C LEU A 97 -19.63 5.33 10.54
N LYS A 98 -19.14 6.41 9.91
CA LYS A 98 -19.77 7.05 8.76
C LYS A 98 -19.82 6.10 7.57
N LEU A 99 -18.75 5.35 7.35
CA LEU A 99 -18.72 4.29 6.33
C LEU A 99 -19.68 3.14 6.67
N ALA A 100 -19.73 2.70 7.93
CA ALA A 100 -20.65 1.65 8.36
C ALA A 100 -22.12 2.08 8.24
N ASN A 101 -22.45 3.35 8.47
CA ASN A 101 -23.82 3.86 8.36
C ASN A 101 -24.18 4.40 6.97
N ALA A 102 -23.24 4.43 6.03
CA ALA A 102 -23.51 4.87 4.67
C ALA A 102 -24.51 3.93 3.96
N LYS A 103 -25.41 4.55 3.19
CA LYS A 103 -26.39 3.82 2.37
C LYS A 103 -25.69 3.22 1.14
N ASN A 104 -26.23 2.11 0.63
CA ASN A 104 -25.79 1.59 -0.66
C ASN A 104 -26.03 2.65 -1.76
N GLY A 105 -25.11 2.75 -2.70
CA GLY A 105 -25.13 3.77 -3.75
C GLY A 105 -24.62 5.14 -3.30
N THR A 106 -23.99 5.25 -2.12
CA THR A 106 -23.44 6.54 -1.66
C THR A 106 -22.35 6.99 -2.62
N ARG A 107 -22.59 8.14 -3.27
CA ARG A 107 -21.66 8.73 -4.23
C ARG A 107 -20.65 9.61 -3.52
N MET A 108 -19.37 9.38 -3.79
CA MET A 108 -18.23 10.08 -3.19
C MET A 108 -17.45 10.84 -4.25
N THR A 109 -17.16 12.10 -3.98
CA THR A 109 -16.37 12.96 -4.86
C THR A 109 -14.89 12.77 -4.58
N THR A 110 -14.09 12.55 -5.62
CA THR A 110 -12.63 12.41 -5.47
C THR A 110 -11.87 13.66 -5.90
N LEU A 111 -10.58 13.70 -5.60
CA LEU A 111 -9.68 14.75 -6.08
C LEU A 111 -9.64 14.78 -7.61
N PHE A 112 -9.78 13.63 -8.30
CA PHE A 112 -9.80 13.60 -9.76
C PHE A 112 -11.00 14.36 -10.31
N GLN A 113 -12.19 14.18 -9.72
CA GLN A 113 -13.37 14.95 -10.12
C GLN A 113 -13.18 16.45 -9.94
N LYS A 114 -12.52 16.85 -8.85
CA LYS A 114 -12.28 18.26 -8.51
C LYS A 114 -11.36 18.97 -9.49
N THR A 115 -10.53 18.23 -10.25
CA THR A 115 -9.70 18.83 -11.31
C THR A 115 -10.51 19.45 -12.44
N GLY A 116 -11.77 19.03 -12.62
CA GLY A 116 -12.61 19.43 -13.76
C GLY A 116 -12.25 18.74 -15.09
N VAL A 117 -11.18 17.92 -15.12
CA VAL A 117 -10.78 17.16 -16.30
C VAL A 117 -11.59 15.86 -16.44
N ALA A 118 -12.05 15.31 -15.33
CA ALA A 118 -12.88 14.11 -15.31
C ALA A 118 -14.17 14.35 -16.12
N THR A 119 -14.44 13.48 -17.09
CA THR A 119 -15.67 13.57 -17.88
C THR A 119 -16.77 12.76 -17.21
N TYR A 120 -17.99 13.30 -17.15
CA TYR A 120 -19.14 12.66 -16.51
C TYR A 120 -18.81 12.19 -15.08
N ASP A 121 -18.87 10.87 -14.85
CA ASP A 121 -18.80 10.24 -13.55
C ASP A 121 -17.41 9.62 -13.27
N GLN A 122 -16.41 9.92 -14.10
CA GLN A 122 -15.08 9.29 -14.02
C GLN A 122 -14.33 9.57 -12.72
N GLY A 123 -14.60 10.70 -12.05
CA GLY A 123 -13.97 11.06 -10.79
C GLY A 123 -14.81 10.73 -9.55
N PHE A 124 -15.91 10.00 -9.68
CA PHE A 124 -16.72 9.62 -8.53
C PHE A 124 -16.54 8.14 -8.17
N LEU A 125 -16.61 7.86 -6.87
CA LEU A 125 -16.73 6.51 -6.34
C LEU A 125 -18.16 6.27 -5.87
N ILE A 126 -18.60 5.02 -5.95
CA ILE A 126 -19.83 4.55 -5.32
C ILE A 126 -19.44 3.61 -4.19
N LEU A 127 -19.96 3.88 -3.00
CA LEU A 127 -19.87 2.99 -1.86
C LEU A 127 -21.12 2.10 -1.81
N ASN A 128 -20.87 0.80 -1.75
CA ASN A 128 -21.89 -0.22 -1.57
C ASN A 128 -21.48 -1.18 -0.44
N ARG A 129 -22.47 -1.95 0.02
CA ARG A 129 -22.28 -3.07 0.92
C ARG A 129 -22.71 -4.36 0.24
N SER A 130 -21.83 -5.36 0.26
CA SER A 130 -22.12 -6.71 -0.21
C SER A 130 -21.51 -7.71 0.76
N HIS A 131 -22.29 -8.73 1.17
CA HIS A 131 -21.83 -9.78 2.09
C HIS A 131 -21.14 -9.24 3.36
N GLY A 132 -21.70 -8.17 3.95
CA GLY A 132 -21.16 -7.54 5.16
C GLY A 132 -19.91 -6.67 4.94
N GLN A 133 -19.36 -6.62 3.72
CA GLN A 133 -18.16 -5.85 3.40
C GLN A 133 -18.51 -4.56 2.65
N LEU A 134 -17.74 -3.52 2.92
CA LEU A 134 -17.78 -2.28 2.15
C LEU A 134 -16.99 -2.47 0.85
N ILE A 135 -17.64 -2.09 -0.25
CA ILE A 135 -17.09 -2.14 -1.61
C ILE A 135 -17.14 -0.74 -2.16
N PHE A 136 -15.98 -0.24 -2.56
CA PHE A 136 -15.89 0.96 -3.37
C PHE A 136 -15.92 0.52 -4.84
N SER A 137 -16.50 1.32 -5.72
CA SER A 137 -16.46 1.07 -7.16
C SER A 137 -16.39 2.39 -7.90
N SER A 138 -15.84 2.40 -9.11
CA SER A 138 -15.92 3.59 -9.95
C SER A 138 -17.38 3.85 -10.36
N ALA A 139 -17.79 5.11 -10.39
CA ALA A 139 -19.07 5.53 -10.94
C ALA A 139 -19.03 5.68 -12.48
N ALA A 140 -17.85 5.54 -13.09
CA ALA A 140 -17.70 5.68 -14.53
C ALA A 140 -18.50 4.61 -15.28
N LYS A 141 -19.20 5.02 -16.33
CA LYS A 141 -19.98 4.12 -17.18
C LYS A 141 -19.08 3.04 -17.79
N GLY A 142 -19.37 1.78 -17.49
CA GLY A 142 -18.60 0.62 -17.99
C GLY A 142 -17.34 0.28 -17.20
N ALA A 143 -17.09 0.91 -16.04
CA ALA A 143 -15.95 0.55 -15.21
C ALA A 143 -16.18 -0.76 -14.43
N PRO A 144 -15.13 -1.60 -14.27
CA PRO A 144 -15.20 -2.76 -13.41
C PRO A 144 -15.30 -2.35 -11.93
N THR A 145 -16.08 -3.10 -11.14
CA THR A 145 -16.15 -2.96 -9.67
C THR A 145 -14.76 -3.18 -9.07
N MET A 146 -14.18 -2.19 -8.38
CA MET A 146 -12.81 -2.25 -7.85
C MET A 146 -12.72 -1.81 -6.39
N PHE A 147 -12.19 -2.72 -5.56
CA PHE A 147 -11.77 -2.66 -4.15
C PHE A 147 -12.72 -3.24 -3.08
N ARG A 148 -12.19 -4.23 -2.35
CA ARG A 148 -12.77 -4.91 -1.19
C ARG A 148 -11.99 -4.49 0.05
N LEU A 149 -12.65 -3.93 1.08
CA LEU A 149 -11.96 -3.69 2.36
C LEU A 149 -11.67 -5.03 3.04
N LEU A 150 -10.38 -5.32 3.25
CA LEU A 150 -9.96 -6.38 4.15
C LEU A 150 -10.00 -5.83 5.57
N GLN A 151 -10.90 -6.36 6.40
CA GLN A 151 -10.77 -6.18 7.84
C GLN A 151 -9.67 -7.12 8.33
N GLN A 152 -8.65 -6.55 8.97
CA GLN A 152 -7.68 -7.29 9.79
C GLN A 152 -8.27 -7.50 11.18
#